data_AF-A0A7S1MA88-F1
#
_entry.id   AF-A0A7S1MA88-F1
#
_cell.length_a   1.000
_cell.length_b   1.000
_cell.length_c   1.000
_cell.angle_alpha   90.00
_cell.angle_beta   90.00
_cell.angle_gamma   90.00
#
_symmetry.space_group_name_H-M   'P 1'
#
loop_
_entity.id
_entity.type
_entity.pdbx_description
1 polymer ?
#
loop_
_entity_poly.entity_id
_entity_poly.type
_entity_poly.pdbx_seq_one_letter_code
_entity_poly.pdbx_strand_id
1 'polypeptide(L)'
;FGSSGFAPPRPERGSPAWPPLQHSAMVQRLTYRRKVRYNTQSNKQKIVKTPGGKLVFHAQKKRAKGPHCGDCGGKIIGVPVMRPVEYKRIPRHDRTVNRAYGGVRCARCVRMRVLRAFLIEEQKCVKQVLAEKLSQAKEKEAPAKKGKKGKA
;
A
#
# COMPACT_ATOMS: atom_id res chain seq x y z
N PHE A 1 28.02 83.57 -29.81
CA PHE A 1 28.77 82.56 -29.04
C PHE A 1 27.91 81.31 -28.94
N GLY A 2 27.89 80.50 -30.01
CA GLY A 2 28.53 79.17 -30.01
C GLY A 2 27.50 78.12 -29.59
N SER A 3 26.73 77.44 -30.45
CA SER A 3 27.08 76.49 -31.52
C SER A 3 28.23 75.54 -31.16
N SER A 4 27.90 74.44 -30.47
CA SER A 4 28.42 73.07 -30.61
C SER A 4 27.86 72.29 -29.42
N GLY A 5 27.13 71.19 -29.54
CA GLY A 5 27.24 70.12 -30.52
C GLY A 5 27.92 68.95 -29.82
N PHE A 6 27.16 67.95 -29.38
CA PHE A 6 27.63 66.56 -29.29
C PHE A 6 26.40 65.64 -29.30
N ALA A 7 25.96 65.29 -30.51
CA ALA A 7 25.12 64.12 -30.70
C ALA A 7 26.00 62.87 -30.46
N PRO A 8 25.51 61.83 -29.75
CA PRO A 8 26.27 60.61 -29.57
C PRO A 8 26.53 59.93 -30.93
N PRO A 9 27.69 59.30 -31.13
CA PRO A 9 28.01 58.63 -32.37
C PRO A 9 27.01 57.48 -32.64
N ARG A 10 26.60 57.37 -33.91
CA ARG A 10 25.88 56.18 -34.41
C ARG A 10 26.74 54.94 -34.13
N PRO A 11 26.16 53.86 -33.58
CA PRO A 11 26.91 52.62 -33.43
C PRO A 11 27.37 52.14 -34.81
N GLU A 12 28.67 51.90 -34.92
CA GLU A 12 29.32 51.42 -36.13
C GLU A 12 28.74 50.09 -36.59
N ARG A 13 28.60 49.95 -37.91
CA ARG A 13 28.30 48.69 -38.59
C ARG A 13 29.46 47.73 -38.35
N GLY A 14 29.31 46.91 -37.31
CA GLY A 14 30.33 45.93 -36.95
C GLY A 14 29.97 45.12 -35.72
N SER A 15 28.69 44.78 -35.53
CA SER A 15 28.32 43.79 -34.51
C SER A 15 28.97 42.45 -34.88
N PRO A 16 29.85 41.86 -34.05
CA PRO A 16 30.17 40.45 -34.20
C PRO A 16 28.84 39.71 -34.05
N ALA A 17 28.44 39.03 -35.12
CA ALA A 17 27.24 38.21 -35.15
C ALA A 17 27.23 37.35 -33.89
N TRP A 18 26.14 37.47 -33.12
CA TRP A 18 25.83 36.53 -32.04
C TRP A 18 26.15 35.13 -32.57
N PRO A 19 26.93 34.30 -31.84
CA PRO A 19 27.29 32.98 -32.33
C PRO A 19 26.00 32.30 -32.76
N PRO A 20 25.94 31.74 -34.00
CA PRO A 20 24.72 31.09 -34.46
C PRO A 20 24.35 30.08 -33.39
N LEU A 21 23.17 30.28 -32.79
CA LEU A 21 22.60 29.39 -31.77
C LEU A 21 22.83 27.97 -32.27
N GLN A 22 23.82 27.29 -31.67
CA GLN A 22 24.31 26.00 -32.12
C GLN A 22 23.08 25.14 -32.35
N HIS A 23 22.90 24.74 -33.61
CA HIS A 23 21.74 23.98 -34.08
C HIS A 23 21.40 22.94 -33.01
N SER A 24 20.30 23.21 -32.31
CA SER A 24 19.77 22.37 -31.26
C SER A 24 19.65 20.97 -31.87
N ALA A 25 20.58 20.08 -31.51
CA ALA A 25 20.68 18.76 -32.11
C ALA A 25 19.28 18.13 -32.04
N MET A 26 18.69 17.81 -33.20
CA MET A 26 17.30 17.38 -33.27
C MET A 26 17.10 16.16 -32.36
N VAL A 27 16.45 16.37 -31.21
CA VAL A 27 16.21 15.31 -30.23
C VAL A 27 15.38 14.21 -30.91
N GLN A 28 15.80 12.95 -30.74
CA GLN A 28 15.13 11.82 -31.36
C GLN A 28 13.65 11.77 -30.93
N ARG A 29 12.74 12.01 -31.89
CA ARG A 29 11.29 11.94 -31.67
C ARG A 29 10.83 10.48 -31.60
N LEU A 30 9.85 10.21 -30.73
CA LEU A 30 9.33 8.87 -30.49
C LEU A 30 7.84 8.77 -30.82
N THR A 31 7.43 7.64 -31.37
CA THR A 31 6.04 7.34 -31.71
C THR A 31 5.56 6.12 -30.92
N TYR A 32 4.31 6.16 -30.45
CA TYR A 32 3.70 5.00 -29.80
C TYR A 32 3.65 3.81 -30.76
N ARG A 33 4.09 2.65 -30.29
CA ARG A 33 4.15 1.41 -31.10
C ARG A 33 2.81 0.68 -31.19
N ARG A 34 1.89 0.92 -30.25
CA ARG A 34 0.54 0.32 -30.24
C ARG A 34 -0.44 1.25 -30.97
N LYS A 35 -1.53 0.66 -31.49
CA LYS A 35 -2.64 1.40 -32.12
C LYS A 35 -3.20 2.50 -31.20
N VAL A 36 -3.24 2.27 -29.89
CA VAL A 36 -3.66 3.28 -28.90
C VAL A 36 -2.61 4.37 -28.77
N ARG A 37 -2.96 5.59 -29.18
CA ARG A 37 -2.05 6.76 -29.18
C ARG A 37 -2.20 7.68 -27.95
N TYR A 38 -3.11 7.34 -27.03
CA TYR A 38 -3.42 8.17 -25.87
C TYR A 38 -2.57 7.79 -24.64
N ASN A 39 -2.28 8.78 -23.80
CA ASN A 39 -1.53 8.63 -22.54
C ASN A 39 -2.44 8.16 -21.39
N THR A 40 -2.89 6.91 -21.46
CA THR A 40 -3.73 6.29 -20.43
C THR A 40 -2.90 5.50 -19.41
N GLN A 41 -3.50 5.15 -18.26
CA GLN A 41 -2.81 4.33 -17.25
C GLN A 41 -2.40 2.94 -17.76
N SER A 42 -3.12 2.37 -18.73
CA SER A 42 -2.79 1.09 -19.36
C SER A 42 -1.71 1.20 -20.45
N ASN A 43 -1.47 2.41 -20.97
CA ASN A 43 -0.56 2.67 -22.09
C ASN A 43 0.65 3.52 -21.68
N LYS A 44 1.04 3.49 -20.39
CA LYS A 44 2.28 4.13 -19.95
C LYS A 44 3.49 3.44 -20.62
N GLN A 45 4.44 4.24 -21.08
CA GLN A 45 5.63 3.77 -21.79
C GLN A 45 6.90 4.15 -21.04
N LYS A 46 7.95 3.34 -21.17
CA LYS A 46 9.33 3.64 -20.77
C LYS A 46 10.15 3.93 -22.04
N ILE A 47 10.91 5.01 -22.04
CA ILE A 47 11.91 5.25 -23.08
C ILE A 47 13.13 4.39 -22.74
N VAL A 48 13.55 3.54 -23.68
CA VAL A 48 14.69 2.63 -23.52
C VAL A 48 15.63 2.82 -24.70
N LYS A 49 16.94 2.89 -24.43
CA LYS A 49 17.98 2.82 -25.46
C LYS A 49 18.13 1.36 -25.88
N THR A 50 17.91 1.08 -27.15
CA THR A 50 18.14 -0.25 -27.71
C THR A 50 19.64 -0.44 -27.99
N PRO A 51 20.13 -1.69 -28.10
CA PRO A 51 21.52 -1.95 -28.46
C PRO A 51 21.98 -1.25 -29.76
N GLY A 52 21.06 -1.06 -30.71
CA GLY A 52 21.32 -0.31 -31.95
C GLY A 52 21.32 1.23 -31.79
N GLY A 53 21.44 1.74 -30.56
CA GLY A 53 21.55 3.17 -30.27
C GLY A 53 20.25 3.98 -30.39
N LYS A 54 19.14 3.37 -30.84
CA LYS A 54 17.85 4.05 -31.03
C LYS A 54 17.06 4.09 -29.71
N LEU A 55 16.50 5.26 -29.38
CA LEU A 55 15.47 5.37 -28.35
C LEU A 55 14.15 4.77 -28.83
N VAL A 56 13.52 3.92 -28.01
CA VAL A 56 12.27 3.24 -28.34
C VAL A 56 11.34 3.22 -27.11
N PHE A 57 10.03 3.30 -27.33
CA PHE A 57 9.04 3.08 -26.29
C PHE A 57 8.81 1.58 -26.01
N HIS A 58 8.92 1.21 -24.73
CA HIS A 58 8.49 -0.08 -24.19
C HIS A 58 7.28 0.09 -23.27
N ALA A 59 6.25 -0.73 -23.45
CA ALA A 59 5.04 -0.65 -22.63
C ALA A 59 5.31 -1.06 -21.18
N GLN A 60 4.93 -0.20 -20.24
CA GLN A 60 4.97 -0.51 -18.82
C GLN A 60 3.66 -1.18 -18.39
N LYS A 61 3.77 -2.24 -17.60
CA LYS A 61 2.60 -2.86 -16.95
C LYS A 61 2.09 -1.95 -15.83
N LYS A 62 0.79 -2.03 -15.54
CA LYS A 62 0.20 -1.32 -14.38
C LYS A 62 0.82 -1.83 -13.08
N ARG A 63 1.14 -0.90 -12.18
CA ARG A 63 1.57 -1.22 -10.82
C ARG A 63 0.42 -1.89 -10.07
N ALA A 64 0.69 -3.02 -9.44
CA ALA A 64 -0.29 -3.70 -8.60
C ALA A 64 -0.30 -3.12 -7.19
N LYS A 65 -1.46 -3.22 -6.52
CA LYS A 65 -1.52 -3.11 -5.07
C LYS A 65 -1.18 -4.47 -4.48
N GLY A 66 -0.36 -4.47 -3.43
CA GLY A 66 0.05 -5.70 -2.75
C GLY A 66 -1.05 -6.29 -1.87
N PRO A 67 -0.78 -7.43 -1.23
CA PRO A 67 -1.69 -8.01 -0.25
C PRO A 67 -1.69 -7.16 1.02
N HIS A 68 -2.89 -6.87 1.50
CA HIS A 68 -3.14 -6.08 2.70
C HIS A 68 -3.76 -6.95 3.79
N CYS A 69 -3.45 -6.63 5.04
CA CYS A 69 -4.04 -7.26 6.20
C CYS A 69 -5.53 -6.88 6.26
N GLY A 70 -6.42 -7.87 6.37
CA GLY A 70 -7.86 -7.60 6.44
C GLY A 70 -8.34 -6.93 7.74
N ASP A 71 -7.50 -6.81 8.78
CA ASP A 71 -7.88 -6.16 10.05
C ASP A 71 -7.37 -4.71 10.10
N CYS A 72 -6.07 -4.52 9.86
CA CYS A 72 -5.42 -3.22 10.01
C CYS A 72 -5.12 -2.50 8.68
N GLY A 73 -5.37 -3.12 7.52
CA GLY A 73 -5.01 -2.58 6.20
C GLY A 73 -3.51 -2.51 5.90
N GLY A 74 -2.66 -2.83 6.89
CA GLY A 74 -1.20 -2.83 6.75
C GLY A 74 -0.71 -3.82 5.68
N LYS A 75 0.44 -3.52 5.07
CA LYS A 75 1.05 -4.40 4.06
C LYS A 75 1.49 -5.73 4.69
N ILE A 76 1.27 -6.83 3.99
CA ILE A 76 1.73 -8.15 4.44
C ILE A 76 3.19 -8.34 4.01
N ILE A 77 4.06 -8.54 4.99
CA ILE A 77 5.49 -8.76 4.78
C ILE A 77 5.71 -10.19 4.29
N GLY A 78 6.66 -10.37 3.38
CA GLY A 78 7.05 -11.68 2.85
C GLY A 78 6.21 -12.19 1.68
N VAL A 79 5.22 -11.41 1.20
CA VAL A 79 4.48 -11.72 -0.02
C VAL A 79 4.79 -10.67 -1.09
N PRO A 80 5.28 -11.07 -2.28
CA PRO A 80 5.68 -10.14 -3.34
C PRO A 80 4.47 -9.39 -3.87
N VAL A 81 4.68 -8.14 -4.29
CA VAL A 81 3.63 -7.28 -4.89
C VAL A 81 3.62 -7.47 -6.40
N MET A 82 2.59 -8.12 -6.93
CA MET A 82 2.49 -8.42 -8.37
C MET A 82 1.06 -8.40 -8.89
N ARG A 83 0.88 -8.50 -10.21
CA ARG A 83 -0.48 -8.53 -10.80
C ARG A 83 -1.12 -9.90 -10.63
N PRO A 84 -2.48 -10.01 -10.65
CA PRO A 84 -3.17 -11.29 -10.51
C PRO A 84 -2.72 -12.38 -11.50
N VAL A 85 -2.35 -11.99 -12.72
CA VAL A 85 -1.83 -12.93 -13.74
C VAL A 85 -0.45 -13.47 -13.38
N GLU A 86 0.38 -12.66 -12.71
CA GLU A 86 1.70 -13.06 -12.23
C GLU A 86 1.57 -13.94 -10.97
N TYR A 87 0.61 -13.65 -10.09
CA TYR A 87 0.29 -14.50 -8.93
C TYR A 87 -0.09 -15.94 -9.30
N LYS A 88 -0.67 -16.16 -10.49
CA LYS A 88 -0.98 -17.51 -10.97
C LYS A 88 0.26 -18.30 -11.39
N ARG A 89 1.37 -17.63 -11.71
CA ARG A 89 2.60 -18.25 -12.24
C ARG A 89 3.61 -18.60 -11.16
N ILE A 90 3.59 -17.89 -10.03
CA ILE A 90 4.57 -18.10 -8.97
C ILE A 90 4.23 -19.32 -8.10
N PRO A 91 5.23 -19.96 -7.48
CA PRO A 91 5.00 -21.11 -6.61
C PRO A 91 4.21 -20.74 -5.35
N ARG A 92 3.75 -21.76 -4.60
CA ARG A 92 2.94 -21.55 -3.39
C ARG A 92 3.74 -20.87 -2.27
N HIS A 93 4.99 -21.28 -2.05
CA HIS A 93 5.79 -20.77 -0.93
C HIS A 93 5.96 -19.24 -0.99
N ASP A 94 6.15 -18.67 -2.18
CA ASP A 94 6.23 -17.22 -2.39
C ASP A 94 4.89 -16.48 -2.17
N ARG A 95 3.75 -17.17 -2.25
CA ARG A 95 2.42 -16.57 -2.03
C ARG A 95 2.01 -16.54 -0.57
N THR A 96 2.66 -17.34 0.28
CA THR A 96 2.20 -17.64 1.63
C THR A 96 3.29 -17.34 2.66
N VAL A 97 2.88 -17.22 3.92
CA VAL A 97 3.81 -17.09 5.06
C VAL A 97 3.53 -18.27 6.00
N ASN A 98 4.58 -18.90 6.52
CA ASN A 98 4.50 -20.08 7.40
C ASN A 98 4.05 -19.72 8.82
N ARG A 99 2.78 -19.32 8.98
CA ARG A 99 2.11 -19.13 10.27
C ARG A 99 0.59 -19.19 10.11
N ALA A 100 -0.13 -19.25 11.23
CA ALA A 100 -1.58 -19.10 11.26
C ALA A 100 -2.03 -17.81 10.54
N TYR A 101 -3.04 -17.93 9.66
CA TYR A 101 -3.54 -16.85 8.80
C TYR A 101 -2.47 -16.13 7.96
N GLY A 102 -1.40 -16.85 7.59
CA GLY A 102 -0.33 -16.33 6.72
C GLY A 102 -0.87 -15.84 5.38
N GLY A 103 -0.26 -14.77 4.85
CA GLY A 103 -0.68 -14.16 3.58
C GLY A 103 -2.00 -13.36 3.62
N VAL A 104 -2.77 -13.42 4.72
CA VAL A 104 -4.08 -12.73 4.84
C VAL A 104 -4.11 -11.74 6.01
N ARG A 105 -3.50 -12.10 7.15
CA ARG A 105 -3.42 -11.26 8.36
C ARG A 105 -1.97 -10.96 8.68
N CYS A 106 -1.65 -9.82 9.29
CA CYS A 106 -0.28 -9.51 9.74
C CYS A 106 0.03 -10.19 11.09
N ALA A 107 1.31 -10.30 11.44
CA ALA A 107 1.75 -10.99 12.67
C ALA A 107 1.14 -10.36 13.94
N ARG A 108 1.06 -9.02 13.99
CA ARG A 108 0.44 -8.28 15.08
C ARG A 108 -1.03 -8.66 15.27
N CYS A 109 -1.81 -8.68 14.19
CA CYS A 109 -3.23 -9.02 14.25
C CYS A 109 -3.45 -10.48 14.64
N VAL A 110 -2.59 -11.40 14.19
CA VAL A 110 -2.66 -12.81 14.60
C VAL A 110 -2.39 -12.96 16.09
N ARG A 111 -1.36 -12.30 16.63
CA ARG A 111 -1.09 -12.29 18.07
C ARG A 111 -2.29 -11.78 18.88
N MET A 112 -2.89 -10.67 18.45
CA MET A 112 -4.07 -10.12 19.11
C MET A 112 -5.28 -11.07 19.05
N ARG A 113 -5.47 -11.80 17.95
CA ARG A 113 -6.54 -12.79 17.81
C ARG A 113 -6.35 -13.95 18.79
N VAL A 114 -5.14 -14.50 18.86
CA VAL A 114 -4.81 -15.60 19.79
C VAL A 114 -5.03 -15.17 21.24
N LEU A 115 -4.47 -14.02 21.63
CA LEU A 115 -4.61 -13.51 23.00
C LEU A 115 -6.06 -13.19 23.36
N ARG A 116 -6.83 -12.57 22.45
CA ARG A 116 -8.25 -12.27 22.70
C ARG A 116 -9.07 -13.55 22.83
N ALA A 117 -8.85 -14.54 21.98
CA ALA A 117 -9.56 -15.82 22.06
C ALA A 117 -9.32 -16.48 23.42
N PHE A 118 -8.05 -16.62 23.81
CA PHE A 118 -7.65 -17.21 25.08
C PHE A 118 -8.29 -16.48 26.28
N LEU A 119 -8.12 -15.16 26.39
CA LEU A 119 -8.65 -14.41 27.54
C LEU A 119 -10.17 -14.45 27.62
N ILE A 120 -10.87 -14.46 26.47
CA ILE A 120 -12.33 -14.56 26.45
C ILE A 120 -12.78 -15.95 26.89
N GLU A 121 -12.08 -17.01 26.51
CA GLU A 121 -12.36 -18.37 26.96
C GLU A 121 -12.14 -18.52 28.48
N GLU A 122 -11.02 -18.03 29.00
CA GLU A 122 -10.74 -18.04 30.44
C GLU A 122 -11.80 -17.26 31.23
N GLN A 123 -12.19 -16.08 30.75
CA GLN A 123 -13.27 -15.31 31.37
C GLN A 123 -14.62 -16.03 31.34
N LYS A 124 -14.90 -16.80 30.29
CA LYS A 124 -16.15 -17.61 30.21
C LYS A 124 -16.13 -18.73 31.24
N CYS A 125 -15.03 -19.46 31.37
CA CYS A 125 -14.88 -20.50 32.39
C CYS A 125 -15.03 -19.94 33.81
N VAL A 126 -14.36 -18.82 34.11
CA VAL A 126 -14.48 -18.15 35.42
C VAL A 126 -15.92 -17.74 35.70
N LYS A 127 -16.61 -17.16 34.71
CA LYS A 127 -18.03 -16.76 34.86
C LYS A 127 -18.95 -17.95 35.12
N GLN A 128 -18.72 -19.09 34.47
CA GLN A 128 -19.49 -20.32 34.69
C GLN A 128 -19.28 -20.85 36.12
N VAL A 129 -18.03 -20.98 36.57
CA VAL A 129 -17.71 -21.46 37.93
C VAL A 129 -18.26 -20.53 39.00
N LEU A 130 -18.19 -19.21 38.80
CA LEU A 130 -18.78 -18.26 39.75
C LEU A 130 -20.31 -18.39 39.80
N ALA A 131 -20.97 -18.57 38.66
CA ALA A 131 -22.42 -18.77 38.60
C ALA A 131 -22.85 -20.06 39.33
N GLU A 132 -22.13 -21.17 39.13
CA GLU A 132 -22.37 -22.46 39.81
C GLU A 132 -22.16 -22.36 41.33
N LYS A 133 -21.13 -21.64 41.79
CA LYS A 133 -20.89 -21.42 43.22
C LYS A 133 -22.01 -20.59 43.86
N LEU A 134 -22.49 -19.55 43.15
CA LEU A 134 -23.59 -18.71 43.62
C LEU A 134 -24.91 -19.48 43.69
N SER A 135 -25.20 -20.39 42.74
CA SER A 135 -26.39 -21.24 42.83
C SER A 135 -26.31 -22.21 43.99
N GLN A 136 -25.17 -22.87 44.20
CA GLN A 136 -24.96 -23.77 45.34
C GLN A 136 -25.04 -23.05 46.69
N ALA A 137 -24.55 -21.81 46.79
CA ALA A 137 -24.64 -21.01 48.03
C ALA A 137 -26.11 -20.66 48.37
N LYS A 138 -26.91 -20.27 47.37
CA LYS A 138 -28.35 -19.99 47.55
C LYS A 138 -29.12 -21.23 47.99
N GLU A 139 -28.78 -22.41 47.46
CA GLU A 139 -29.40 -23.68 47.88
C GLU A 139 -29.03 -24.07 49.32
N LYS A 140 -27.80 -23.77 49.77
CA LYS A 140 -27.32 -24.04 51.14
C LYS A 140 -27.90 -23.10 52.20
N GLU A 141 -28.32 -21.89 51.86
CA GLU A 141 -28.95 -20.94 52.80
C GLU A 141 -30.48 -21.15 52.95
N ALA A 142 -31.13 -21.84 52.00
CA ALA A 142 -32.57 -22.13 52.03
C ALA A 142 -33.07 -23.20 53.04
N PRO A 143 -32.27 -24.12 53.66
CA PRO A 143 -32.81 -25.19 54.50
C PRO A 143 -33.14 -24.79 55.96
N ALA A 144 -32.97 -23.54 56.40
CA ALA A 144 -33.17 -23.16 57.81
C ALA A 144 -34.56 -22.58 58.21
N LYS A 145 -35.56 -22.49 57.30
CA LYS A 145 -36.86 -21.80 57.58
C LYS A 145 -38.15 -22.65 57.47
N LYS A 146 -38.10 -23.99 57.57
CA LYS A 146 -39.32 -24.82 57.70
C LYS A 146 -39.28 -25.71 58.94
N GLY A 147 -39.77 -25.21 60.08
CA GLY A 147 -39.97 -26.04 61.27
C GLY A 147 -40.32 -25.31 62.56
N LYS A 148 -41.49 -24.65 62.65
CA LYS A 148 -42.40 -24.63 63.82
C LYS A 148 -43.56 -23.63 63.61
N LYS A 149 -44.73 -24.14 63.26
CA LYS A 149 -45.99 -23.68 63.86
C LYS A 149 -46.71 -24.94 64.33
N GLY A 150 -46.55 -25.18 65.63
CA GLY A 150 -47.17 -26.27 66.34
C GLY A 150 -48.68 -26.06 66.45
N LYS A 151 -49.34 -27.21 66.51
CA LYS A 151 -50.74 -27.46 66.80
C LYS A 151 -51.04 -27.04 68.24
N ALA A 152 -52.02 -26.17 68.44
CA ALA A 152 -52.80 -25.98 69.66
C ALA A 152 -54.10 -25.27 69.25
#